data_AF-A0A2E0UYN1-F1
#
_entry.id   AF-A0A2E0UYN1-F1
#
_cell.length_a   1.000
_cell.length_b   1.000
_cell.length_c   1.000
_cell.angle_alpha   90.00
_cell.angle_beta   90.00
_cell.angle_gamma   90.00
#
_symmetry.space_group_name_H-M   'P 1'
#
loop_
_entity.id
_entity.type
_entity.pdbx_description
1 polymer ?
#
loop_
_entity_poly.entity_id
_entity_poly.type
_entity_poly.pdbx_seq_one_letter_code
_entity_poly.pdbx_strand_id
1 'polypeptide(L)'
;MHMKILIVDDEKRIVEGTRKYFEQAGFDVIAAYDGVSAVRLALKEFPDLVVLDLMLPGMGGFDVCREIRKESNVPIIMLTARVEETDKLIGLELGADDYITKPFSPRELVARTRAVLRRANAEPTPSSQVYQFGQVVFDVAARECKVNGNVVSLTPTEFDLLHHLVRHPNQVCSRTQLLEATDLGVFEGVERTVDVHIHNLRRKIEPDPSNPVYLVTAFGVGYRFVKQK
;
A
#
# COMPACT_ATOMS: atom_id res chain seq x y z
N MET A 1 -12.31 17.03 -11.12
CA MET A 1 -11.53 17.44 -9.92
C MET A 1 -10.17 16.79 -10.08
N HIS A 2 -9.07 17.53 -9.94
CA HIS A 2 -7.73 16.94 -10.03
C HIS A 2 -7.42 16.19 -8.73
N MET A 3 -6.72 15.06 -8.83
CA MET A 3 -6.28 14.34 -7.64
C MET A 3 -5.15 15.11 -6.96
N LYS A 4 -5.20 15.18 -5.63
CA LYS A 4 -4.27 15.92 -4.76
C LYS A 4 -3.20 15.00 -4.20
N ILE A 5 -1.94 15.37 -4.38
CA ILE A 5 -0.77 14.62 -3.90
C ILE A 5 -0.06 15.44 -2.83
N LEU A 6 0.21 14.81 -1.69
CA LEU A 6 1.08 15.37 -0.65
C LEU A 6 2.49 14.84 -0.84
N ILE A 7 3.44 15.72 -1.15
CA ILE A 7 4.87 15.38 -1.21
C ILE A 7 5.54 15.82 0.09
N VAL A 8 6.22 14.89 0.76
CA VAL A 8 6.90 15.12 2.04
C VAL A 8 8.37 14.78 1.90
N ASP A 9 9.22 15.80 1.95
CA ASP A 9 10.68 15.68 1.89
C ASP A 9 11.28 16.98 2.43
N ASP A 10 12.31 16.92 3.29
CA ASP A 10 12.95 18.12 3.85
C ASP A 10 13.84 18.84 2.82
N GLU A 11 14.26 18.14 1.76
CA GLU A 11 15.02 18.71 0.66
C GLU A 11 14.10 19.44 -0.34
N LYS A 12 13.95 20.76 -0.17
CA LYS A 12 13.12 21.61 -1.05
C LYS A 12 13.36 21.40 -2.55
N ARG A 13 14.61 21.15 -2.95
CA ARG A 13 14.97 20.90 -4.37
C ARG A 13 14.34 19.62 -4.90
N ILE A 14 14.29 18.56 -4.10
CA ILE A 14 13.63 17.30 -4.47
C ILE A 14 12.12 17.53 -4.58
N VAL A 15 11.52 18.23 -3.61
CA VAL A 15 10.09 18.58 -3.64
C VAL A 15 9.74 19.40 -4.87
N GLU A 16 10.47 20.47 -5.17
CA GLU A 16 10.23 21.34 -6.32
C GLU A 16 10.45 20.63 -7.66
N GLY A 17 11.51 19.81 -7.74
CA GLY A 17 11.78 18.98 -8.91
C GLY A 17 10.62 18.03 -9.17
N THR A 18 10.17 17.31 -8.14
CA THR A 18 9.10 16.32 -8.21
C THR A 18 7.74 16.97 -8.50
N ARG A 19 7.40 18.05 -7.78
CA ARG A 19 6.16 18.82 -7.94
C ARG A 19 5.87 19.16 -9.41
N LYS A 20 6.87 19.66 -10.14
CA LYS A 20 6.71 20.03 -11.56
C LYS A 20 6.24 18.86 -12.43
N TYR A 21 6.75 17.65 -12.19
CA TYR A 21 6.34 16.47 -12.95
C TYR A 21 4.92 16.02 -12.58
N PHE A 22 4.53 16.12 -11.32
CA PHE A 22 3.16 15.83 -10.89
C PHE A 22 2.14 16.83 -11.45
N GLU A 23 2.44 18.12 -11.38
CA GLU A 23 1.60 19.19 -11.94
C GLU A 23 1.46 19.02 -13.47
N GLN A 24 2.56 18.73 -14.19
CA GLN A 24 2.51 18.40 -15.62
C GLN A 24 1.68 17.14 -15.92
N ALA A 25 1.63 16.20 -14.98
CA ALA A 25 0.83 14.99 -15.08
C ALA A 25 -0.64 15.21 -14.66
N GLY A 26 -1.06 16.44 -14.34
CA GLY A 26 -2.45 16.81 -14.04
C GLY A 26 -2.86 16.62 -12.58
N PHE A 27 -1.90 16.53 -11.66
CA PHE A 27 -2.15 16.44 -10.22
C PHE A 27 -2.03 17.81 -9.53
N ASP A 28 -2.85 18.02 -8.51
CA ASP A 28 -2.66 19.13 -7.59
C ASP A 28 -1.63 18.73 -6.52
N VAL A 29 -0.67 19.59 -6.19
CA VAL A 29 0.43 19.24 -5.28
C VAL A 29 0.47 20.15 -4.06
N ILE A 30 0.35 19.55 -2.89
CA ILE A 30 0.68 20.15 -1.60
C ILE A 30 2.01 19.56 -1.08
N ALA A 31 2.72 20.32 -0.26
CA ALA A 31 4.04 19.91 0.24
C ALA A 31 4.18 20.12 1.74
N ALA A 32 4.91 19.20 2.37
CA ALA A 32 5.40 19.30 3.73
C ALA A 32 6.93 19.11 3.71
N TYR A 33 7.62 19.72 4.66
CA TYR A 33 9.09 19.67 4.76
C TYR A 33 9.59 19.08 6.08
N ASP A 34 8.67 18.56 6.89
CA ASP A 34 8.93 17.93 8.18
C ASP A 34 7.75 17.00 8.53
N GLY A 35 7.98 16.04 9.43
CA GLY A 35 6.96 15.04 9.75
C GLY A 35 5.71 15.60 10.46
N VAL A 36 5.85 16.65 11.28
CA VAL A 36 4.69 17.24 11.98
C VAL A 36 3.77 17.94 11.00
N SER A 37 4.33 18.73 10.08
CA SER A 37 3.55 19.36 9.02
C SER A 37 2.94 18.35 8.06
N ALA A 38 3.64 17.23 7.80
CA ALA A 38 3.13 16.13 6.98
C ALA A 38 1.87 15.49 7.56
N VAL A 39 1.89 15.07 8.82
CA VAL A 39 0.71 14.49 9.50
C VAL A 39 -0.46 15.49 9.49
N ARG A 40 -0.19 16.74 9.88
CA ARG A 40 -1.23 17.79 9.89
C ARG A 40 -1.86 18.00 8.52
N LEU A 41 -1.06 18.07 7.46
CA LEU A 41 -1.56 18.28 6.10
C LEU A 41 -2.30 17.04 5.58
N ALA A 42 -1.80 15.83 5.83
CA ALA A 42 -2.46 14.60 5.44
C ALA A 42 -3.87 14.48 6.03
N LEU A 43 -4.03 14.83 7.31
CA LEU A 43 -5.32 14.72 8.01
C LEU A 43 -6.26 15.91 7.78
N LYS A 44 -5.75 17.06 7.33
CA LYS A 44 -6.56 18.26 7.07
C LYS A 44 -6.99 18.39 5.61
N GLU A 45 -6.08 18.11 4.69
CA GLU A 45 -6.27 18.36 3.27
C GLU A 45 -6.81 17.15 2.50
N PHE A 46 -6.85 15.98 3.16
CA PHE A 46 -7.30 14.70 2.61
C PHE A 46 -6.74 14.45 1.20
N PRO A 47 -5.40 14.34 1.05
CA PRO A 47 -4.81 14.06 -0.25
C PRO A 47 -5.23 12.65 -0.72
N ASP A 48 -5.23 12.44 -2.03
CA ASP A 48 -5.51 11.14 -2.65
C ASP A 48 -4.31 10.19 -2.54
N LEU A 49 -3.09 10.71 -2.38
CA LEU A 49 -1.88 9.95 -2.14
C LEU A 49 -0.82 10.78 -1.41
N VAL A 50 -0.01 10.13 -0.58
CA VAL A 50 1.17 10.73 0.06
C VAL A 50 2.44 10.10 -0.50
N VAL A 51 3.38 10.95 -0.94
CA VAL A 51 4.76 10.57 -1.22
C VAL A 51 5.59 11.00 -0.02
N LEU A 52 6.23 10.05 0.66
CA LEU A 52 6.80 10.26 1.99
C LEU A 52 8.27 9.86 2.04
N ASP A 53 9.17 10.82 2.25
CA ASP A 53 10.55 10.51 2.59
C ASP A 53 10.68 9.90 3.99
N LEU A 54 11.55 8.90 4.13
CA LEU A 54 11.81 8.26 5.41
C LEU A 54 12.69 9.09 6.35
N MET A 55 13.62 9.87 5.81
CA MET A 55 14.68 10.54 6.56
C MET A 55 14.31 12.00 6.85
N LEU A 56 13.17 12.22 7.50
CA LEU A 56 12.72 13.54 7.90
C LEU A 56 13.34 13.99 9.24
N PRO A 57 13.64 15.29 9.40
CA PRO A 57 14.09 15.82 10.68
C PRO A 57 12.97 15.81 11.72
N GLY A 58 13.32 15.47 12.96
CA GLY A 58 12.38 15.41 14.08
C GLY A 58 11.54 14.13 14.05
N MET A 59 10.34 14.20 13.45
CA MET A 59 9.47 13.04 13.27
C MET A 59 9.81 12.35 11.95
N GLY A 60 10.42 11.16 12.02
CA GLY A 60 10.82 10.37 10.85
C GLY A 60 9.64 9.81 10.06
N GLY A 61 9.87 9.43 8.80
CA GLY A 61 8.79 9.00 7.90
C GLY A 61 8.02 7.76 8.36
N PHE A 62 8.66 6.85 9.10
CA PHE A 62 7.94 5.73 9.72
C PHE A 62 6.91 6.18 10.76
N ASP A 63 7.27 7.14 11.60
CA ASP A 63 6.36 7.67 12.61
C ASP A 63 5.24 8.48 11.95
N VAL A 64 5.55 9.25 10.90
CA VAL A 64 4.54 9.94 10.07
C VAL A 64 3.53 8.95 9.50
N CYS A 65 4.00 7.87 8.87
CA CYS A 65 3.14 6.83 8.32
C CYS A 65 2.23 6.23 9.40
N ARG A 66 2.81 5.89 10.56
CA ARG A 66 2.07 5.34 11.70
C ARG A 66 0.97 6.28 12.19
N GLU A 67 1.26 7.57 12.33
CA GLU A 67 0.27 8.57 12.75
C GLU A 67 -0.85 8.74 11.71
N ILE A 68 -0.51 8.80 10.42
CA ILE A 68 -1.53 8.88 9.35
C ILE A 68 -2.42 7.63 9.38
N ARG A 69 -1.84 6.44 9.57
CA ARG A 69 -2.56 5.16 9.55
C ARG A 69 -3.53 4.95 10.71
N LYS A 70 -3.42 5.73 11.80
CA LYS A 70 -4.43 5.71 12.88
C LYS A 70 -5.79 6.23 12.41
N GLU A 71 -5.79 7.16 11.45
CA GLU A 71 -6.98 7.91 11.05
C GLU A 71 -7.31 7.74 9.56
N SER A 72 -6.36 7.27 8.74
CA SER A 72 -6.51 7.25 7.28
C SER A 72 -5.75 6.09 6.60
N ASN A 73 -6.43 5.49 5.63
CA ASN A 73 -5.85 4.51 4.70
C ASN A 73 -5.38 5.14 3.38
N VAL A 74 -5.16 6.46 3.36
CA VAL A 74 -4.63 7.15 2.18
C VAL A 74 -3.41 6.39 1.64
N PRO A 75 -3.32 6.11 0.33
CA PRO A 75 -2.16 5.42 -0.20
C PRO A 75 -0.87 6.17 0.11
N ILE A 76 0.18 5.45 0.53
CA ILE A 76 1.50 6.03 0.83
C ILE A 76 2.58 5.34 0.00
N ILE A 77 3.34 6.13 -0.76
CA ILE A 77 4.59 5.70 -1.40
C ILE A 77 5.75 6.23 -0.59
N MET A 78 6.60 5.34 -0.07
CA MET A 78 7.78 5.73 0.70
C MET A 78 9.01 5.92 -0.19
N LEU A 79 9.75 7.01 0.04
CA LEU A 79 11.05 7.28 -0.58
C LEU A 79 12.16 6.94 0.42
N THR A 80 13.17 6.19 -0.03
CA THR A 80 14.26 5.75 0.86
C THR A 80 15.62 5.84 0.19
N ALA A 81 16.61 6.45 0.86
CA ALA A 81 18.03 6.34 0.45
C ALA A 81 18.67 5.02 0.90
N ARG A 82 18.01 4.27 1.78
CA ARG A 82 18.53 3.04 2.35
C ARG A 82 18.07 1.85 1.50
N VAL A 83 19.06 1.15 0.97
CA VAL A 83 18.86 -0.07 0.16
C VAL A 83 18.70 -1.30 1.06
N GLU A 84 18.92 -1.15 2.37
CA GLU A 84 18.82 -2.26 3.33
C GLU A 84 17.40 -2.82 3.40
N GLU A 85 17.30 -4.14 3.33
CA GLU A 85 16.04 -4.90 3.35
C GLU A 85 15.19 -4.56 4.58
N THR A 86 15.81 -4.37 5.74
CA THR A 86 15.16 -4.12 7.03
C THR A 86 14.26 -2.88 7.01
N ASP A 87 14.70 -1.77 6.43
CA ASP A 87 13.93 -0.52 6.41
C ASP A 87 12.74 -0.58 5.45
N LYS A 88 12.85 -1.37 4.37
CA LYS A 88 11.72 -1.67 3.49
C LYS A 88 10.67 -2.52 4.20
N LEU A 89 11.10 -3.52 4.99
CA LEU A 89 10.19 -4.35 5.76
C LEU A 89 9.41 -3.50 6.79
N ILE A 90 10.09 -2.61 7.52
CA ILE A 90 9.47 -1.84 8.61
C ILE A 90 8.32 -0.96 8.14
N GLY A 91 8.47 -0.15 7.08
CA GLY A 91 7.36 0.74 6.71
C GLY A 91 6.27 0.05 5.88
N LEU A 92 6.56 -1.11 5.26
CA LEU A 92 5.50 -2.00 4.77
C LEU A 92 4.72 -2.61 5.93
N GLU A 93 5.36 -2.99 7.04
CA GLU A 93 4.67 -3.44 8.27
C GLU A 93 3.79 -2.31 8.84
N LEU A 94 4.18 -1.05 8.64
CA LEU A 94 3.39 0.12 8.99
C LEU A 94 2.28 0.45 7.97
N GLY A 95 2.22 -0.26 6.84
CA GLY A 95 1.14 -0.15 5.86
C GLY A 95 1.39 0.83 4.72
N ALA A 96 2.65 1.11 4.36
CA ALA A 96 2.96 1.77 3.08
C ALA A 96 2.56 0.88 1.90
N ASP A 97 2.13 1.48 0.78
CA ASP A 97 1.58 0.77 -0.37
C ASP A 97 2.61 0.50 -1.47
N ASP A 98 3.68 1.29 -1.54
CA ASP A 98 4.83 1.08 -2.43
C ASP A 98 6.09 1.77 -1.88
N TYR A 99 7.25 1.39 -2.43
CA TYR A 99 8.57 1.90 -2.07
C TYR A 99 9.41 2.25 -3.29
N ILE A 100 10.12 3.37 -3.20
CA ILE A 100 11.06 3.81 -4.23
C ILE A 100 12.39 4.19 -3.57
N THR A 101 13.48 3.62 -4.09
CA THR A 101 14.83 3.96 -3.64
C THR A 101 15.32 5.27 -4.29
N LYS A 102 15.97 6.13 -3.50
CA LYS A 102 16.73 7.30 -3.97
C LYS A 102 18.13 6.83 -4.45
N PRO A 103 18.67 7.40 -5.54
CA PRO A 103 18.03 8.38 -6.43
C PRO A 103 16.96 7.74 -7.31
N PHE A 104 15.85 8.45 -7.52
CA PHE A 104 14.74 8.00 -8.37
C PHE A 104 14.51 8.95 -9.54
N SER A 105 13.84 8.44 -10.58
CA SER A 105 13.32 9.27 -11.67
C SER A 105 11.98 9.88 -11.26
N PRO A 106 11.79 11.22 -11.34
CA PRO A 106 10.48 11.83 -11.09
C PRO A 106 9.37 11.26 -12.00
N ARG A 107 9.72 10.84 -13.22
CA ARG A 107 8.77 10.19 -14.13
C ARG A 107 8.34 8.82 -13.63
N GLU A 108 9.25 8.06 -13.03
CA GLU A 108 8.95 6.76 -12.41
C GLU A 108 7.99 6.94 -11.23
N LEU A 109 8.27 7.90 -10.35
CA LEU A 109 7.42 8.21 -9.20
C LEU A 109 6.00 8.62 -9.63
N VAL A 110 5.86 9.43 -10.68
CA VAL A 110 4.55 9.78 -11.25
C VAL A 110 3.83 8.54 -11.81
N ALA A 111 4.55 7.65 -12.50
CA ALA A 111 3.97 6.42 -13.04
C ALA A 111 3.46 5.48 -11.93
N ARG A 112 4.24 5.30 -10.87
CA ARG A 112 3.86 4.50 -9.69
C ARG A 112 2.68 5.12 -8.95
N THR A 113 2.67 6.45 -8.80
CA THR A 113 1.52 7.17 -8.22
C THR A 113 0.25 6.89 -9.01
N ARG A 114 0.29 6.97 -10.34
CA ARG A 114 -0.88 6.65 -11.18
C ARG A 114 -1.34 5.21 -11.00
N ALA A 115 -0.42 4.26 -10.86
CA ALA A 115 -0.75 2.85 -10.63
C ALA A 115 -1.42 2.64 -9.26
N VAL A 116 -0.89 3.26 -8.20
CA VAL A 116 -1.49 3.23 -6.85
C VAL A 116 -2.88 3.88 -6.84
N LEU A 117 -3.03 5.05 -7.46
CA LEU A 117 -4.31 5.77 -7.49
C LEU A 117 -5.38 5.06 -8.32
N ARG A 118 -5.00 4.41 -9.43
CA ARG A 118 -5.93 3.59 -10.22
C ARG A 118 -6.55 2.48 -9.40
N ARG A 119 -5.80 1.91 -8.46
CA ARG A 119 -6.27 0.86 -7.53
C ARG A 119 -7.18 1.38 -6.45
N ALA A 120 -6.75 2.45 -5.78
CA ALA A 120 -7.53 3.10 -4.73
C ALA A 120 -8.90 3.57 -5.25
N ASN A 121 -8.96 4.02 -6.51
CA ASN A 121 -10.16 4.53 -7.16
C ASN A 121 -10.80 3.55 -8.15
N ALA A 122 -10.37 2.29 -8.20
CA ALA A 122 -11.00 1.32 -9.08
C ALA A 122 -12.47 1.18 -8.65
N GLU A 123 -13.39 1.60 -9.52
CA GLU A 123 -14.82 1.41 -9.27
C GLU A 123 -15.07 -0.08 -9.06
N PRO A 124 -15.79 -0.47 -7.99
CA PRO A 124 -16.14 -1.85 -7.77
C PRO A 124 -16.84 -2.36 -9.04
N THR A 125 -16.25 -3.36 -9.69
CA THR A 125 -16.94 -4.05 -10.78
C THR A 125 -18.29 -4.52 -10.23
N PRO A 126 -19.43 -4.33 -10.92
CA PRO A 126 -20.78 -4.62 -10.41
C PRO A 126 -21.07 -6.11 -10.21
N SER A 127 -20.05 -6.92 -9.94
CA SER A 127 -20.22 -8.22 -9.33
C SER A 127 -20.34 -8.02 -7.82
N SER A 128 -21.52 -8.29 -7.25
CA SER A 128 -21.79 -8.32 -5.80
C SER A 128 -21.05 -9.48 -5.10
N GLN A 129 -19.75 -9.61 -5.35
CA GLN A 129 -18.94 -10.73 -4.89
C GLN A 129 -18.55 -10.50 -3.45
N VAL A 130 -19.30 -11.16 -2.57
CA VAL A 130 -18.95 -11.33 -1.17
C VAL A 130 -18.27 -12.69 -1.01
N TYR A 131 -17.04 -12.69 -0.52
CA TYR A 131 -16.30 -13.90 -0.17
C TYR A 131 -16.41 -14.13 1.33
N GLN A 132 -16.93 -15.29 1.72
CA GLN A 132 -16.99 -15.69 3.11
C GLN A 132 -16.10 -16.92 3.35
N PHE A 133 -15.24 -16.84 4.37
CA PHE A 133 -14.38 -17.94 4.78
C PHE A 133 -14.10 -17.83 6.28
N GLY A 134 -14.36 -18.91 7.02
CA GLY A 134 -14.33 -18.89 8.49
C GLY A 134 -15.17 -17.74 9.04
N GLN A 135 -14.52 -16.83 9.78
CA GLN A 135 -15.15 -15.64 10.38
C GLN A 135 -14.95 -14.35 9.57
N VAL A 136 -14.39 -14.47 8.35
CA VAL A 136 -14.08 -13.35 7.48
C VAL A 136 -15.20 -13.18 6.45
N VAL A 137 -15.68 -11.94 6.31
CA VAL A 137 -16.56 -11.50 5.23
C VAL A 137 -15.83 -10.42 4.46
N PHE A 138 -15.51 -10.70 3.19
CA PHE A 138 -14.81 -9.80 2.30
C PHE A 138 -15.74 -9.36 1.17
N ASP A 139 -16.24 -8.13 1.27
CA ASP A 139 -17.16 -7.51 0.33
C ASP A 139 -16.37 -6.66 -0.67
N VAL A 140 -16.29 -7.15 -1.91
CA VAL A 140 -15.54 -6.46 -2.97
C VAL A 140 -16.21 -5.15 -3.37
N ALA A 141 -17.54 -5.12 -3.41
CA ALA A 141 -18.30 -3.96 -3.86
C ALA A 141 -18.23 -2.83 -2.84
N ALA A 142 -18.35 -3.16 -1.55
CA ALA A 142 -18.22 -2.20 -0.46
C ALA A 142 -16.75 -1.84 -0.13
N ARG A 143 -15.77 -2.52 -0.76
CA ARG A 143 -14.35 -2.50 -0.37
C ARG A 143 -14.14 -2.70 1.14
N GLU A 144 -14.94 -3.58 1.75
CA GLU A 144 -14.97 -3.78 3.18
C GLU A 144 -14.53 -5.21 3.55
N CYS A 145 -13.70 -5.33 4.57
CA CYS A 145 -13.35 -6.61 5.18
C CYS A 145 -13.85 -6.62 6.63
N LYS A 146 -14.57 -7.66 7.02
CA LYS A 146 -15.00 -7.89 8.40
C LYS A 146 -14.44 -9.20 8.92
N VAL A 147 -14.01 -9.21 10.18
CA VAL A 147 -13.57 -10.40 10.90
C VAL A 147 -14.35 -10.48 12.20
N ASN A 148 -15.05 -11.59 12.44
CA ASN A 148 -15.99 -11.73 13.56
C ASN A 148 -17.03 -10.58 13.62
N GLY A 149 -17.49 -10.12 12.45
CA GLY A 149 -18.45 -9.02 12.33
C GLY A 149 -17.88 -7.61 12.50
N ASN A 150 -16.62 -7.45 12.94
CA ASN A 150 -15.98 -6.15 13.10
C ASN A 150 -15.23 -5.76 11.82
N VAL A 151 -15.37 -4.50 11.40
CA VAL A 151 -14.64 -3.96 10.24
C VAL A 151 -13.14 -3.94 10.54
N VAL A 152 -12.36 -4.52 9.63
CA VAL A 152 -10.90 -4.54 9.68
C VAL A 152 -10.37 -3.70 8.53
N SER A 153 -9.51 -2.73 8.87
CA SER A 153 -8.92 -1.80 7.92
C SER A 153 -7.82 -2.46 7.08
N LEU A 154 -8.01 -2.52 5.77
CA LEU A 154 -7.00 -2.95 4.80
C LEU A 154 -6.47 -1.74 4.03
N THR A 155 -5.16 -1.70 3.78
CA THR A 155 -4.61 -0.74 2.81
C THR A 155 -5.09 -1.12 1.40
N PRO A 156 -5.07 -0.19 0.42
CA PRO A 156 -5.39 -0.50 -0.97
C PRO A 156 -4.64 -1.72 -1.51
N THR A 157 -3.31 -1.80 -1.29
CA THR A 157 -2.51 -2.94 -1.76
C THR A 157 -2.91 -4.26 -1.06
N GLU A 158 -3.15 -4.24 0.25
CA GLU A 158 -3.60 -5.43 0.99
C GLU A 158 -4.97 -5.92 0.50
N PHE A 159 -5.90 -5.00 0.26
CA PHE A 159 -7.21 -5.33 -0.28
C PHE A 159 -7.11 -6.02 -1.64
N ASP A 160 -6.31 -5.47 -2.55
CA ASP A 160 -6.16 -6.01 -3.89
C ASP A 160 -5.46 -7.38 -3.89
N LEU A 161 -4.45 -7.57 -3.03
CA LEU A 161 -3.81 -8.87 -2.82
C LEU A 161 -4.81 -9.92 -2.34
N LEU A 162 -5.59 -9.59 -1.32
CA LEU A 162 -6.59 -10.49 -0.78
C LEU A 162 -7.63 -10.83 -1.86
N HIS A 163 -8.13 -9.82 -2.57
CA HIS A 163 -9.10 -9.98 -3.66
C HIS A 163 -8.58 -10.91 -4.76
N HIS A 164 -7.32 -10.73 -5.19
CA HIS A 164 -6.72 -11.61 -6.19
C HIS A 164 -6.64 -13.05 -5.71
N LEU A 165 -6.19 -13.26 -4.47
CA LEU A 165 -6.01 -14.60 -3.90
C LEU A 165 -7.34 -15.32 -3.68
N VAL A 166 -8.37 -14.66 -3.14
CA VAL A 166 -9.70 -15.29 -2.92
C VAL A 166 -10.42 -15.62 -4.22
N ARG A 167 -10.11 -14.92 -5.33
CA ARG A 167 -10.62 -15.22 -6.68
C ARG A 167 -10.00 -16.45 -7.31
N HIS A 168 -8.82 -16.86 -6.84
CA HIS A 168 -8.07 -18.00 -7.35
C HIS A 168 -7.83 -19.04 -6.23
N PRO A 169 -8.90 -19.62 -5.65
CA PRO A 169 -8.76 -20.51 -4.50
C PRO A 169 -7.95 -21.76 -4.86
N ASN A 170 -7.05 -22.15 -3.95
CA ASN A 170 -6.11 -23.26 -4.05
C ASN A 170 -5.08 -23.17 -5.17
N GLN A 171 -5.05 -22.08 -5.94
CA GLN A 171 -4.01 -21.81 -6.92
C GLN A 171 -2.81 -21.17 -6.25
N VAL A 172 -1.61 -21.65 -6.57
CA VAL A 172 -0.37 -21.00 -6.14
C VAL A 172 -0.10 -19.82 -7.07
N CYS A 173 0.00 -18.63 -6.50
CA CYS A 173 0.39 -17.41 -7.18
C CYS A 173 1.83 -17.07 -6.78
N SER A 174 2.71 -16.88 -7.76
CA SER A 174 4.07 -16.41 -7.51
C SER A 174 4.08 -14.96 -7.02
N ARG A 175 5.18 -14.51 -6.40
CA ARG A 175 5.33 -13.10 -5.98
C ARG A 175 5.19 -12.15 -7.17
N THR A 176 5.83 -12.48 -8.29
CA THR A 176 5.73 -11.70 -9.53
C THR A 176 4.28 -11.64 -10.02
N GLN A 177 3.53 -12.75 -10.00
CA GLN A 177 2.11 -12.75 -10.35
C GLN A 177 1.26 -11.90 -9.41
N LEU A 178 1.56 -11.91 -8.11
CA LEU A 178 0.87 -11.08 -7.13
C LEU A 178 1.19 -9.59 -7.28
N LEU A 179 2.41 -9.24 -7.67
CA LEU A 179 2.78 -7.87 -8.02
C LEU A 179 2.08 -7.39 -9.29
N GLU A 180 2.05 -8.22 -10.33
CA GLU A 180 1.35 -7.92 -11.58
C GLU A 180 -0.16 -7.76 -11.34
N ALA A 181 -0.75 -8.66 -10.54
CA ALA A 181 -2.16 -8.61 -10.19
C ALA A 181 -2.56 -7.39 -9.36
N THR A 182 -1.59 -6.79 -8.66
CA THR A 182 -1.79 -5.61 -7.81
C THR A 182 -1.26 -4.35 -8.46
N ASP A 183 -0.96 -4.36 -9.77
CA ASP A 183 -0.45 -3.21 -10.53
C ASP A 183 0.74 -2.47 -9.86
N LEU A 184 1.46 -3.13 -8.95
CA LEU A 184 2.65 -2.57 -8.28
C LEU A 184 3.85 -2.45 -9.24
N GLY A 185 3.69 -3.01 -10.44
CA GLY A 185 4.73 -3.10 -11.45
C GLY A 185 5.76 -4.18 -11.12
N VAL A 186 6.51 -4.61 -12.15
CA VAL A 186 7.60 -5.57 -12.02
C VAL A 186 8.90 -4.78 -11.98
N PHE A 187 9.40 -4.48 -10.78
CA PHE A 187 10.70 -3.85 -10.59
C PHE A 187 11.56 -4.69 -9.65
N GLU A 188 12.87 -4.66 -9.87
CA GLU A 188 13.82 -5.46 -9.12
C GLU A 188 13.76 -5.13 -7.61
N GLY A 189 13.60 -6.16 -6.78
CA GLY A 189 13.48 -6.01 -5.32
C GLY A 189 12.08 -5.70 -4.77
N VAL A 190 11.06 -5.53 -5.62
CA VAL A 190 9.66 -5.31 -5.19
C VAL A 190 8.97 -6.63 -4.77
N GLU A 191 9.53 -7.79 -5.13
CA GLU A 191 8.93 -9.09 -4.77
C GLU A 191 8.80 -9.31 -3.26
N ARG A 192 9.74 -8.75 -2.48
CA ARG A 192 9.70 -8.80 -1.00
C ARG A 192 8.60 -7.94 -0.41
N THR A 193 8.08 -6.97 -1.17
CA THR A 193 6.95 -6.14 -0.74
C THR A 193 5.69 -6.99 -0.56
N VAL A 194 5.48 -7.99 -1.43
CA VAL A 194 4.36 -8.92 -1.32
C VAL A 194 4.39 -9.65 0.02
N ASP A 195 5.56 -10.11 0.46
CA ASP A 195 5.69 -10.93 1.66
C ASP A 195 5.23 -10.18 2.91
N VAL A 196 5.53 -8.88 3.00
CA VAL A 196 5.11 -8.04 4.13
C VAL A 196 3.62 -7.76 4.08
N HIS A 197 3.07 -7.45 2.91
CA HIS A 197 1.62 -7.28 2.80
C HIS A 197 0.85 -8.57 3.13
N ILE A 198 1.38 -9.73 2.74
CA ILE A 198 0.80 -11.03 3.16
C ILE A 198 0.94 -11.21 4.67
N HIS A 199 2.07 -10.85 5.28
CA HIS A 199 2.25 -10.88 6.72
C HIS A 199 1.21 -9.99 7.44
N ASN A 200 1.02 -8.75 6.99
CA ASN A 200 0.04 -7.84 7.56
C ASN A 200 -1.39 -8.34 7.38
N LEU A 201 -1.73 -8.85 6.19
CA LEU A 201 -3.01 -9.50 5.93
C LEU A 201 -3.27 -10.64 6.91
N ARG A 202 -2.29 -11.52 7.12
CA ARG A 202 -2.42 -12.61 8.09
C ARG A 202 -2.72 -12.10 9.49
N ARG A 203 -1.99 -11.06 9.95
CA ARG A 203 -2.25 -10.41 11.24
C ARG A 203 -3.67 -9.85 11.38
N LYS A 204 -4.29 -9.49 10.25
CA LYS A 204 -5.61 -8.86 10.19
C LYS A 204 -6.75 -9.87 10.05
N ILE A 205 -6.54 -10.96 9.32
CA ILE A 205 -7.64 -11.88 8.91
C ILE A 205 -7.49 -13.30 9.43
N GLU A 206 -6.29 -13.76 9.80
CA GLU A 206 -6.09 -15.12 10.28
C GLU A 206 -6.47 -15.24 11.77
N PRO A 207 -7.00 -16.39 12.20
CA PRO A 207 -7.17 -16.69 13.62
C PRO A 207 -5.82 -16.76 14.36
N ASP A 208 -4.79 -17.34 13.73
CA ASP A 208 -3.40 -17.35 14.19
C ASP A 208 -2.48 -16.98 13.01
N PRO A 209 -1.90 -15.76 13.00
CA PRO A 209 -1.00 -15.33 11.93
C PRO A 209 0.28 -16.17 11.79
N SER A 210 0.71 -16.86 12.85
CA SER A 210 1.90 -17.72 12.85
C SER A 210 1.62 -19.08 12.21
N ASN A 211 0.35 -19.52 12.25
CA ASN A 211 -0.14 -20.76 11.67
C ASN A 211 -1.30 -20.46 10.69
N PRO A 212 -1.02 -19.79 9.56
CA PRO A 212 -2.05 -19.27 8.68
C PRO A 212 -2.83 -20.40 7.99
N VAL A 213 -4.16 -20.31 8.03
CA VAL A 213 -5.08 -21.31 7.43
C VAL A 213 -5.77 -20.79 6.17
N TYR A 214 -5.79 -19.48 5.94
CA TYR A 214 -6.37 -18.86 4.75
C TYR A 214 -5.29 -18.53 3.71
N LEU A 215 -4.24 -17.80 4.09
CA LEU A 215 -3.16 -17.37 3.20
C LEU A 215 -1.93 -18.23 3.45
N VAL A 216 -1.79 -19.34 2.73
CA VAL A 216 -0.74 -20.34 2.96
C VAL A 216 0.47 -20.09 2.08
N THR A 217 1.67 -20.23 2.65
CA THR A 217 2.93 -20.16 1.89
C THR A 217 3.14 -21.45 1.08
N ALA A 218 3.36 -21.31 -0.22
CA ALA A 218 3.93 -22.35 -1.06
C ALA A 218 5.45 -22.11 -1.16
N PHE A 219 6.22 -22.81 -0.33
CA PHE A 219 7.67 -22.59 -0.18
C PHE A 219 8.40 -22.62 -1.53
N GLY A 220 9.23 -21.61 -1.78
CA GLY A 220 9.98 -21.45 -3.03
C GLY A 220 9.16 -20.98 -4.24
N VAL A 221 7.83 -20.82 -4.11
CA VAL A 221 6.96 -20.43 -5.23
C VAL A 221 6.22 -19.13 -4.95
N GLY A 222 5.51 -19.02 -3.83
CA GLY A 222 4.69 -17.86 -3.51
C GLY A 222 3.61 -18.16 -2.47
N TYR A 223 2.38 -17.71 -2.73
CA TYR A 223 1.26 -17.81 -1.79
C TYR A 223 0.01 -18.37 -2.46
N ARG A 224 -0.88 -18.95 -1.67
CA ARG A 224 -2.20 -19.40 -2.13
C ARG A 224 -3.26 -19.10 -1.08
N PHE A 225 -4.47 -18.81 -1.54
CA PHE A 225 -5.64 -18.85 -0.67
C PHE A 225 -6.15 -20.29 -0.54
N VAL A 226 -6.42 -20.74 0.67
CA VAL A 226 -7.05 -22.03 0.95
C VAL A 226 -8.47 -21.79 1.42
N LYS A 227 -9.42 -22.17 0.57
CA LYS A 227 -10.84 -22.08 0.91
C LYS A 227 -11.15 -23.11 1.99
N GLN A 228 -11.49 -22.64 3.19
CA GLN A 228 -12.00 -23.50 4.26
C GLN A 228 -13.43 -23.95 3.91
N LYS A 229 -13.73 -25.22 4.18
CA LYS A 229 -15.06 -25.81 3.96
C LYS A 229 -16.08 -25.30 4.97
#